data_AF-A0A958JBE1-F1
#
_entry.id   AF-A0A958JBE1-F1
#
_cell.length_a   1.000
_cell.length_b   1.000
_cell.length_c   1.000
_cell.angle_alpha   90.00
_cell.angle_beta   90.00
_cell.angle_gamma   90.00
#
_symmetry.space_group_name_H-M   'P 1'
#
loop_
_entity.id
_entity.type
_entity.pdbx_description
1 polymer ?
#
loop_
_entity_poly.entity_id
_entity_poly.type
_entity_poly.pdbx_seq_one_letter_code
_entity_poly.pdbx_strand_id
1 'polypeptide(L)'
;MDIYRFFHPHHNPRLLSTPLRQHEISELEQAASELIRALQRAKQRCERKPSPPILPSHFTDVIKAMDFVVRSLQTLCDAHEGDGAEVLTDLIQERSQFTGWEGWVGLLKEHKGSLNNDIYTVNRKSESKTSKGKSKKRGITAKAA
;
A
#
# COMPACT_ATOMS: atom_id res chain seq x y z
N MET A 1 -9.26 13.56 3.01
CA MET A 1 -8.14 12.88 3.68
C MET A 1 -7.10 13.93 4.04
N ASP A 2 -6.79 14.12 5.33
CA ASP A 2 -5.65 14.95 5.76
C ASP A 2 -4.47 14.02 6.04
N ILE A 3 -3.51 14.00 5.12
CA ILE A 3 -2.31 13.16 5.20
C ILE A 3 -1.21 13.80 6.06
N TYR A 4 -1.17 15.15 6.15
CA TYR A 4 -0.02 15.88 6.70
C TYR A 4 0.28 15.48 8.15
N ARG A 5 -0.78 15.21 8.93
CA ARG A 5 -0.67 14.69 10.31
C ARG A 5 0.15 13.40 10.45
N PHE A 6 0.29 12.60 9.39
CA PHE A 6 1.01 11.32 9.43
C PHE A 6 2.45 11.39 8.95
N PHE A 7 2.85 12.47 8.27
CA PHE A 7 4.18 12.67 7.69
C PHE A 7 5.00 13.76 8.40
N HIS A 8 4.49 14.32 9.50
CA HIS A 8 5.14 15.39 10.24
C HIS A 8 5.41 14.96 11.70
N PRO A 9 6.67 14.94 12.19
CA PRO A 9 7.02 14.40 13.51
C PRO A 9 6.28 15.03 14.70
N HIS A 10 5.90 16.31 14.61
CA HIS A 10 5.12 16.99 15.66
C HIS A 10 3.69 16.44 15.81
N HIS A 11 3.12 15.83 14.76
CA HIS A 11 1.81 15.19 14.80
C HIS A 11 1.91 13.68 14.97
N ASN A 12 3.06 13.10 14.61
CA ASN A 12 3.29 11.67 14.62
C ASN A 12 4.72 11.33 15.08
N PRO A 13 4.98 11.30 16.40
CA PRO A 13 6.33 11.12 16.94
C PRO A 13 7.02 9.81 16.54
N ARG A 14 6.26 8.77 16.14
CA ARG A 14 6.82 7.48 15.70
C ARG A 14 7.76 7.61 14.50
N LEU A 15 7.59 8.66 13.68
CA LEU A 15 8.39 8.90 12.47
C LEU A 15 9.90 9.06 12.76
N LEU A 16 10.28 9.29 14.02
CA LEU A 16 11.67 9.33 14.46
C LEU A 16 12.31 7.94 14.64
N SER A 17 11.49 6.88 14.73
CA SER A 17 11.90 5.51 15.08
C SER A 17 11.33 4.41 14.18
N THR A 18 10.29 4.70 13.40
CA THR A 18 9.63 3.75 12.50
C THR A 18 10.19 3.88 11.08
N PRO A 19 10.59 2.77 10.43
CA PRO A 19 10.91 2.78 9.00
C PRO A 19 9.76 3.32 8.14
N LEU A 20 10.09 3.92 7.01
CA LEU A 20 9.09 4.34 6.02
C LEU A 20 8.43 3.11 5.41
N ARG A 21 7.09 3.07 5.43
CA ARG A 21 6.27 1.94 4.93
C ARG A 21 5.88 2.14 3.48
N GLN A 22 5.73 1.08 2.69
CA GLN A 22 5.39 1.19 1.26
C GLN A 22 4.09 1.98 1.05
N HIS A 23 3.05 1.69 1.84
CA HIS A 23 1.77 2.39 1.74
C HIS A 23 1.88 3.89 2.09
N GLU A 24 2.85 4.29 2.91
CA GLU A 24 3.12 5.70 3.21
C GLU A 24 3.81 6.40 2.01
N ILE A 25 4.62 5.69 1.23
CA ILE A 25 5.16 6.21 -0.04
C ILE A 25 4.02 6.36 -1.06
N SER A 26 3.14 5.37 -1.19
CA SER A 26 1.97 5.41 -2.08
C SER A 26 0.97 6.53 -1.71
N GLU A 27 0.76 6.81 -0.42
CA GLU A 27 -0.03 7.95 0.05
C GLU A 27 0.57 9.29 -0.43
N LEU A 28 1.89 9.46 -0.35
CA LEU A 28 2.60 10.65 -0.85
C LEU A 28 2.53 10.76 -2.38
N GLU A 29 2.65 9.65 -3.10
CA GLU A 29 2.57 9.57 -4.56
C GLU A 29 1.17 9.96 -5.07
N GLN A 30 0.12 9.45 -4.44
CA GLN A 30 -1.27 9.85 -4.71
C GLN A 30 -1.46 11.35 -4.44
N ALA A 31 -0.96 11.86 -3.31
CA ALA A 31 -1.10 13.26 -2.95
C ALA A 31 -0.39 14.21 -3.94
N ALA A 32 0.82 13.84 -4.38
CA ALA A 32 1.56 14.56 -5.42
C ALA A 32 0.79 14.55 -6.76
N SER A 33 0.20 13.40 -7.13
CA SER A 33 -0.65 13.27 -8.31
C SER A 33 -1.94 14.11 -8.25
N GLU A 34 -2.57 14.21 -7.07
CA GLU A 34 -3.72 15.09 -6.85
C GLU A 34 -3.35 16.57 -6.92
N LEU A 35 -2.17 16.95 -6.41
CA LEU A 35 -1.62 18.30 -6.49
C LEU A 35 -1.34 18.70 -7.96
N ILE A 36 -0.80 17.81 -8.80
CA ILE A 36 -0.66 18.05 -10.24
C ILE A 36 -2.01 18.38 -10.88
N ARG A 37 -3.05 17.58 -10.61
CA ARG A 37 -4.41 17.83 -11.12
C ARG A 37 -4.98 19.16 -10.60
N ALA A 38 -4.66 19.56 -9.38
CA ALA A 38 -5.06 20.86 -8.83
C ALA A 38 -4.34 22.03 -9.52
N LEU A 39 -3.03 21.92 -9.77
CA LEU A 39 -2.22 22.90 -10.49
C LEU A 39 -2.67 23.06 -11.95
N GLN A 40 -2.98 21.95 -12.64
CA GLN A 40 -3.54 21.96 -14.00
C GLN A 40 -4.87 22.73 -14.06
N ARG A 41 -5.78 22.48 -13.10
CA ARG A 41 -7.04 23.24 -12.97
C ARG A 41 -6.80 24.72 -12.64
N ALA A 42 -5.81 25.03 -11.82
CA ALA A 42 -5.44 26.42 -11.50
C ALA A 42 -4.90 27.16 -12.73
N LYS A 43 -4.01 26.53 -13.52
CA LYS A 43 -3.52 27.03 -14.80
C LYS A 43 -4.66 27.36 -15.76
N GLN A 44 -5.57 26.41 -15.99
CA GLN A 44 -6.76 26.63 -16.84
C GLN A 44 -7.65 27.79 -16.36
N ARG A 45 -7.78 28.00 -15.04
CA ARG A 45 -8.53 29.13 -14.47
C ARG A 45 -7.82 30.47 -14.67
N CYS A 46 -6.50 30.49 -14.73
CA CYS A 46 -5.71 31.68 -15.08
C CYS A 46 -5.83 31.98 -16.57
N GLU A 47 -5.67 30.99 -17.46
CA GLU A 47 -5.77 31.14 -18.91
C GLU A 47 -7.12 31.69 -19.40
N ARG A 48 -8.21 31.44 -18.66
CA ARG A 48 -9.55 31.98 -18.95
C ARG A 48 -9.72 33.47 -18.59
N LYS A 49 -8.76 34.13 -17.93
CA LYS A 49 -8.84 35.55 -17.58
C LYS A 49 -8.18 36.42 -18.66
N PRO A 50 -8.83 37.49 -19.15
CA PRO A 50 -8.23 38.42 -20.12
C PRO A 50 -6.92 39.08 -19.65
N SER A 51 -6.79 39.28 -18.34
CA SER A 51 -5.55 39.70 -17.67
C SER A 51 -5.32 38.79 -16.47
N PRO A 52 -4.49 37.74 -16.58
CA PRO A 52 -4.24 36.80 -15.48
C PRO A 52 -3.23 37.40 -14.47
N PRO A 53 -3.45 37.26 -13.15
CA PRO A 53 -2.52 37.76 -12.14
C PRO A 53 -1.23 36.93 -12.02
N ILE A 54 -1.19 35.75 -12.66
CA ILE A 54 -0.05 34.82 -12.66
C ILE A 54 0.07 34.29 -14.10
N LEU A 55 1.28 34.32 -14.66
CA LEU A 55 1.55 33.80 -15.99
C LEU A 55 1.32 32.27 -16.06
N PRO A 56 0.62 31.73 -17.07
CA PRO A 56 0.43 30.28 -17.24
C PRO A 56 1.72 29.46 -17.38
N SER A 57 2.83 30.10 -17.76
CA SER A 57 4.18 29.51 -17.76
C SER A 57 4.61 29.06 -16.36
N HIS A 58 4.39 29.88 -15.32
CA HIS A 58 4.81 29.54 -13.95
C HIS A 58 4.18 28.23 -13.45
N PHE A 59 2.90 27.99 -13.76
CA PHE A 59 2.25 26.72 -13.46
C PHE A 59 2.87 25.55 -14.22
N THR A 60 3.35 25.78 -15.44
CA THR A 60 3.91 24.73 -16.30
C THR A 60 5.21 24.17 -15.70
N ASP A 61 6.06 25.02 -15.14
CA ASP A 61 7.32 24.57 -14.55
C ASP A 61 7.11 23.90 -13.19
N VAL A 62 6.17 24.38 -12.38
CA VAL A 62 5.76 23.68 -11.14
C VAL A 62 5.13 22.31 -11.45
N ILE A 63 4.30 22.19 -12.49
CA ILE A 63 3.73 20.90 -12.92
C ILE A 63 4.83 19.93 -13.34
N LYS A 64 5.82 20.35 -14.15
CA LYS A 64 6.97 19.51 -14.52
C LYS A 64 7.78 19.03 -13.30
N ALA A 65 8.00 19.92 -12.33
CA ALA A 65 8.69 19.56 -11.09
C ALA A 65 7.89 18.52 -10.28
N MET A 66 6.57 18.67 -10.20
CA MET A 66 5.70 17.70 -9.56
C MET A 66 5.64 16.35 -10.30
N ASP A 67 5.65 16.34 -11.64
CA ASP A 67 5.74 15.10 -12.44
C ASP A 67 7.03 14.31 -12.12
N PHE A 68 8.15 15.01 -11.89
CA PHE A 68 9.40 14.39 -11.44
C PHE A 68 9.28 13.82 -10.01
N VAL A 69 8.62 14.53 -9.09
CA VAL A 69 8.36 14.04 -7.73
C VAL A 69 7.51 12.76 -7.75
N VAL A 70 6.41 12.72 -8.52
CA VAL A 70 5.57 11.52 -8.64
C VAL A 70 6.37 10.32 -9.15
N ARG A 71 7.16 10.48 -10.21
CA ARG A 71 8.02 9.40 -10.74
C ARG A 71 9.08 8.93 -9.75
N SER A 72 9.61 9.86 -8.96
CA SER A 72 10.59 9.53 -7.90
C SER A 72 9.93 8.74 -6.78
N LEU A 73 8.71 9.09 -6.37
CA LEU A 73 7.93 8.34 -5.37
C LEU A 73 7.55 6.95 -5.88
N GLN A 74 7.10 6.82 -7.13
CA GLN A 74 6.86 5.51 -7.77
C GLN A 74 8.13 4.64 -7.75
N THR A 75 9.30 5.21 -8.07
CA THR A 75 10.59 4.49 -8.04
C THR A 75 10.91 3.98 -6.63
N LEU A 76 10.53 4.71 -5.58
CA LEU A 76 10.66 4.26 -4.19
C LEU A 76 9.63 3.18 -3.82
N CYS A 77 8.39 3.27 -4.31
CA CYS A 77 7.38 2.22 -4.15
C CYS A 77 7.84 0.90 -4.80
N ASP A 78 8.40 0.96 -6.01
CA ASP A 78 8.87 -0.19 -6.79
C ASP A 78 10.11 -0.85 -6.17
N ALA A 79 10.95 -0.06 -5.46
CA ALA A 79 12.14 -0.53 -4.78
C ALA A 79 11.88 -1.09 -3.36
N HIS A 80 10.66 -0.92 -2.82
CA HIS A 80 10.31 -1.40 -1.48
C HIS A 80 9.93 -2.89 -1.50
N GLU A 81 10.37 -3.66 -0.51
CA GLU A 81 10.13 -5.12 -0.39
C GLU A 81 8.66 -5.51 -0.08
N GLY A 82 7.72 -4.56 -0.18
CA GLY A 82 6.35 -4.70 0.33
C GLY A 82 6.19 -4.45 1.84
N ASP A 83 4.96 -4.20 2.29
CA ASP A 83 4.62 -4.09 3.72
C ASP A 83 4.11 -5.44 4.26
N GLY A 84 4.65 -5.89 5.40
CA GLY A 84 4.22 -7.12 6.07
C GLY A 84 2.84 -7.02 6.73
N ALA A 85 2.20 -8.16 7.02
CA ALA A 85 0.86 -8.21 7.62
C ALA A 85 0.76 -7.51 9.00
N GLU A 86 1.85 -7.44 9.77
CA GLU A 86 1.95 -6.67 11.02
C GLU A 86 1.95 -5.16 10.73
N VAL A 87 2.80 -4.71 9.79
CA VAL A 87 2.88 -3.31 9.32
C VAL A 87 1.52 -2.79 8.83
N LEU A 88 0.77 -3.61 8.09
CA LEU A 88 -0.61 -3.31 7.67
C LEU A 88 -1.59 -3.22 8.85
N THR A 89 -1.37 -3.98 9.92
CA THR A 89 -2.20 -3.91 11.15
C THR A 89 -2.03 -2.56 11.81
N ASP A 90 -0.79 -2.11 11.97
CA ASP A 90 -0.46 -0.81 12.56
C ASP A 90 -1.02 0.34 11.71
N LEU A 91 -0.84 0.29 10.39
CA LEU A 91 -1.44 1.25 9.44
C LEU A 91 -2.97 1.32 9.58
N ILE A 92 -3.66 0.16 9.63
CA ILE A 92 -5.11 0.09 9.83
C ILE A 92 -5.49 0.72 11.17
N GLN A 93 -4.80 0.37 12.25
CA GLN A 93 -5.10 0.88 13.60
C GLN A 93 -4.88 2.38 13.71
N GLU A 94 -3.80 2.92 13.14
CA GLU A 94 -3.54 4.35 13.03
C GLU A 94 -4.65 5.07 12.26
N ARG A 95 -4.86 4.69 10.99
CA ARG A 95 -5.74 5.45 10.08
C ARG A 95 -7.22 5.34 10.46
N SER A 96 -7.64 4.23 11.09
CA SER A 96 -9.03 4.01 11.52
C SER A 96 -9.54 4.99 12.60
N GLN A 97 -8.64 5.71 13.28
CA GLN A 97 -9.00 6.67 14.33
C GLN A 97 -9.44 8.03 13.76
N PHE A 98 -9.39 8.23 12.44
CA PHE A 98 -9.58 9.52 11.80
C PHE A 98 -10.68 9.48 10.74
N THR A 99 -11.59 10.45 10.82
CA THR A 99 -12.68 10.60 9.85
C THR A 99 -12.18 10.90 8.44
N GLY A 100 -12.82 10.31 7.44
CA GLY A 100 -12.44 10.45 6.02
C GLY A 100 -11.30 9.51 5.57
N TRP A 101 -11.00 8.48 6.37
CA TRP A 101 -10.06 7.39 6.04
C TRP A 101 -10.74 6.01 5.90
N GLU A 102 -12.05 5.94 6.11
CA GLU A 102 -12.82 4.69 6.26
C GLU A 102 -12.70 3.78 5.02
N GLY A 103 -12.80 4.37 3.81
CA GLY A 103 -12.64 3.63 2.56
C GLY A 103 -11.23 3.10 2.33
N TRP A 104 -10.20 3.90 2.67
CA TRP A 104 -8.80 3.50 2.55
C TRP A 104 -8.44 2.39 3.54
N VAL A 105 -8.94 2.49 4.78
CA VAL A 105 -8.85 1.43 5.80
C VAL A 105 -9.58 0.16 5.36
N GLY A 106 -10.67 0.28 4.60
CA GLY A 106 -11.34 -0.85 3.94
C GLY A 106 -10.41 -1.59 2.98
N LEU A 107 -9.80 -0.86 2.04
CA LEU A 107 -8.85 -1.43 1.06
C LEU A 107 -7.66 -2.13 1.74
N LEU A 108 -7.08 -1.54 2.80
CA LEU A 108 -6.01 -2.21 3.56
C LEU A 108 -6.47 -3.51 4.24
N LYS A 109 -7.69 -3.54 4.79
CA LYS A 109 -8.24 -4.76 5.41
C LYS A 109 -8.42 -5.89 4.39
N GLU A 110 -8.87 -5.55 3.18
CA GLU A 110 -8.98 -6.49 2.05
C GLU A 110 -7.59 -7.02 1.64
N HIS A 111 -6.61 -6.11 1.47
CA HIS A 111 -5.23 -6.47 1.11
C HIS A 111 -4.57 -7.38 2.16
N LYS A 112 -4.68 -7.03 3.45
CA LYS A 112 -4.22 -7.88 4.57
C LYS A 112 -4.93 -9.24 4.58
N GLY A 113 -6.22 -9.28 4.23
CA GLY A 113 -7.01 -10.51 4.09
C GLY A 113 -6.46 -11.43 2.99
N SER A 114 -6.01 -10.89 1.87
CA SER A 114 -5.35 -11.65 0.79
C SER A 114 -4.04 -12.28 1.28
N LEU A 115 -3.12 -11.47 1.84
CA LEU A 115 -1.82 -11.92 2.32
C LEU A 115 -1.92 -13.08 3.32
N ASN A 116 -2.90 -13.02 4.23
CA ASN A 116 -3.15 -14.10 5.18
C ASN A 116 -3.61 -15.39 4.48
N ASN A 117 -4.49 -15.31 3.46
CA ASN A 117 -4.97 -16.47 2.72
C ASN A 117 -3.86 -17.16 1.89
N ASP A 118 -2.92 -16.39 1.36
CA ASP A 118 -1.77 -16.93 0.64
C ASP A 118 -0.85 -17.76 1.56
N ILE A 119 -0.63 -17.31 2.80
CA ILE A 119 0.11 -18.08 3.82
C ILE A 119 -0.58 -19.43 4.12
N TYR A 120 -1.90 -19.44 4.28
CA TYR A 120 -2.65 -20.69 4.55
C TYR A 120 -2.66 -21.66 3.37
N THR A 121 -2.65 -21.16 2.12
CA THR A 121 -2.62 -22.05 0.93
C THR A 121 -1.24 -22.61 0.62
N VAL A 122 -0.15 -21.93 1.00
CA VAL A 122 1.21 -22.48 0.94
C VAL A 122 1.38 -23.62 1.95
N ASN A 123 1.00 -23.42 3.21
CA ASN A 123 1.13 -24.46 4.26
C ASN A 123 0.34 -25.74 3.97
N ARG A 124 -0.86 -25.64 3.35
CA ARG A 124 -1.61 -26.83 2.91
C ARG A 124 -0.90 -27.65 1.83
N LYS A 125 -0.08 -27.03 0.97
CA LYS A 125 0.65 -27.71 -0.10
C LYS A 125 1.90 -28.43 0.41
N SER A 126 2.55 -27.97 1.49
CA SER A 126 3.68 -28.66 2.11
C SER A 126 3.24 -29.91 2.88
N GLU A 127 2.13 -29.87 3.61
CA GLU A 127 1.63 -31.02 4.40
C GLU A 127 1.11 -32.19 3.53
N SER A 128 0.68 -31.93 2.29
CA SER A 128 0.12 -32.97 1.40
C SER A 128 1.16 -33.91 0.76
N LYS A 129 2.47 -33.69 0.97
CA LYS A 129 3.55 -34.49 0.36
C LYS A 129 4.10 -35.64 1.22
N THR A 130 3.71 -35.78 2.50
CA THR A 130 4.29 -36.77 3.44
C THR A 130 3.37 -37.95 3.80
N SER A 131 2.14 -38.02 3.30
CA SER A 131 1.12 -38.99 3.75
C SER A 131 0.79 -40.15 2.76
N LYS A 132 1.74 -40.54 1.90
CA LYS A 132 1.64 -41.77 1.07
C LYS A 132 2.84 -42.70 1.24
N GLY A 133 2.86 -43.47 2.34
CA GLY A 133 3.89 -44.47 2.57
C GLY A 133 3.53 -45.50 3.65
N LYS A 134 3.16 -46.71 3.23
CA LYS A 134 2.96 -47.94 4.05
C LYS A 134 1.78 -47.98 5.02
N SER A 135 0.67 -48.57 4.54
CA SER A 135 -0.06 -49.56 5.34
C SER A 135 -0.73 -50.60 4.43
N LYS A 136 -0.24 -51.84 4.45
CA LYS A 136 -0.94 -53.01 3.89
C LYS A 136 -0.61 -54.22 4.76
N LYS A 137 -1.59 -54.65 5.56
CA LYS A 137 -1.54 -55.79 6.50
C LYS A 137 -2.85 -56.58 6.32
N ARG A 138 -2.85 -57.86 6.75
CA ARG A 138 -3.81 -58.97 6.44
C ARG A 138 -3.37 -59.75 5.17
N GLY A 139 -3.10 -61.06 5.18
CA GLY A 139 -3.12 -62.08 6.24
C GLY A 139 -4.42 -62.88 6.30
N ILE A 140 -4.34 -64.22 6.33
CA ILE A 140 -5.26 -65.25 6.90
C ILE A 140 -4.94 -66.65 6.29
N THR A 141 -4.64 -67.63 7.17
CA THR A 141 -4.80 -69.12 7.16
C THR A 141 -4.64 -69.94 5.85
N ALA A 142 -4.44 -71.27 5.82
CA ALA A 142 -4.38 -72.37 6.81
C ALA A 142 -3.18 -73.31 6.43
N LYS A 143 -3.00 -74.58 6.84
CA LYS A 143 -3.72 -75.57 7.70
C LYS A 143 -2.68 -76.54 8.32
N ALA A 144 -3.11 -77.59 9.02
CA ALA A 144 -2.25 -78.65 9.58
C ALA A 144 -2.20 -79.93 8.73
N ALA A 145 -1.05 -80.62 8.77
CA ALA A 145 -0.87 -82.07 8.91
C ALA A 145 0.58 -82.33 9.34
#